data_AF-A0A7W6ENV9-F1
#
_entry.id   AF-A0A7W6ENV9-F1
#
_cell.length_a   1.000
_cell.length_b   1.000
_cell.length_c   1.000
_cell.angle_alpha   90.00
_cell.angle_beta   90.00
_cell.angle_gamma   90.00
#
_symmetry.space_group_name_H-M   'P 1'
#
loop_
_entity.id
_entity.type
_entity.pdbx_description
1 polymer ?
#
loop_
_entity_poly.entity_id
_entity_poly.type
_entity_poly.pdbx_seq_one_letter_code
_entity_poly.pdbx_strand_id
1 'polypeptide(L)'
;MRKIDIIYPNLIALLNNLTIDGASFAAFHDGLDEEGQNKLIDISEKIATEKREITKTQLRREFYPDFTNLLNFITEYNDNFNAFPNFRKNELVAIISIIQKLTSEFGGADTLNLEEEVAIEDFDIVEMNEAIVQDNFLHFDTTDITHSLFLFNINKSTEFKNYIDSINSGVHILYYLLSKIGVHANLLTADKYVLVKSTFSAKPKIVWATLCLHIVKTGGIIHSSYEYLLPPAIPTSFLVSLGKNYQQFSDSIGIISEYNYQKDILDKYLRVYHVFENFMYKSPLVKLERDSSGEVFSIRDFKRMYDRINDSEINMLKKLFESILALEHTPGQTFNTKILNSWSGLIPGSFVDAVKINFLIDVLNIKTGKGNTIVHGDITADTLPHFFAKLVYAFRNSMVHNRETEFHLTHQTLLNHPVIENTALIVLESFLLPILEEVVFYLIINENTIVWYDNSILKLWEKD
;
A
#
# COMPACT_ATOMS: atom_id res chain seq x y z
N MET A 1 -5.47 29.53 27.03
CA MET A 1 -5.71 28.67 28.22
C MET A 1 -4.36 28.30 28.80
N ARG A 2 -4.15 28.32 30.12
CA ARG A 2 -2.82 28.00 30.67
C ARG A 2 -2.54 26.50 30.56
N LYS A 3 -1.27 26.12 30.43
CA LYS A 3 -0.86 24.70 30.33
C LYS A 3 -1.44 23.84 31.45
N ILE A 4 -1.41 24.34 32.69
CA ILE A 4 -1.98 23.63 33.85
C ILE A 4 -3.48 23.35 33.72
N ASP A 5 -4.23 24.26 33.08
CA ASP A 5 -5.67 24.15 32.92
C ASP A 5 -6.05 23.12 31.85
N ILE A 6 -5.09 22.58 31.09
CA ILE A 6 -5.31 21.61 30.00
C ILE A 6 -5.06 20.16 30.45
N ILE A 7 -4.25 19.94 31.49
CA ILE A 7 -3.67 18.62 31.79
C ILE A 7 -4.72 17.56 32.12
N TYR A 8 -5.66 17.88 33.01
CA TYR A 8 -6.59 16.90 33.58
C TYR A 8 -8.07 17.01 33.18
N PRO A 9 -8.63 18.13 32.68
CA PRO A 9 -10.08 18.23 32.49
C PRO A 9 -10.67 17.09 31.65
N ASN A 10 -10.07 16.78 30.49
CA ASN A 10 -10.57 15.72 29.60
C ASN A 10 -10.43 14.33 30.23
N LEU A 11 -9.33 14.06 30.96
CA LEU A 11 -9.17 12.82 31.71
C LEU A 11 -10.27 12.67 32.77
N ILE A 12 -10.45 13.67 33.62
CA ILE A 12 -11.44 13.66 34.71
C ILE A 12 -12.85 13.46 34.13
N ALA A 13 -13.16 14.13 33.03
CA ALA A 13 -14.45 14.03 32.35
C ALA A 13 -14.72 12.60 31.83
N LEU A 14 -13.73 11.98 31.18
CA LEU A 14 -13.83 10.59 30.74
C LEU A 14 -13.94 9.60 31.91
N LEU A 15 -13.15 9.78 32.97
CA LEU A 15 -13.24 8.95 34.18
C LEU A 15 -14.60 9.08 34.87
N ASN A 16 -15.23 10.26 34.82
CA ASN A 16 -16.54 10.47 35.40
C ASN A 16 -17.61 9.54 34.77
N ASN A 17 -17.51 9.26 33.47
CA ASN A 17 -18.44 8.36 32.77
C ASN A 17 -18.33 6.90 33.24
N LEU A 18 -17.20 6.51 33.83
CA LEU A 18 -16.96 5.15 34.34
C LEU A 18 -17.37 4.99 35.80
N THR A 19 -17.78 6.08 36.46
CA THR A 19 -18.20 6.08 37.86
C THR A 19 -19.71 6.05 38.00
N ILE A 20 -20.22 5.82 39.22
CA ILE A 20 -21.65 5.84 39.56
C ILE A 20 -22.36 7.13 39.10
N ASP A 21 -21.62 8.25 39.03
CA ASP A 21 -22.12 9.55 38.55
C ASP A 21 -22.28 9.63 37.01
N GLY A 22 -21.88 8.59 36.28
CA GLY A 22 -21.91 8.53 34.82
C GLY A 22 -23.33 8.27 34.27
N ALA A 23 -23.70 8.98 33.21
CA ALA A 23 -25.04 8.89 32.62
C ALA A 23 -25.44 7.48 32.17
N SER A 24 -24.47 6.68 31.70
CA SER A 24 -24.70 5.30 31.24
C SER A 24 -24.56 4.25 32.34
N PHE A 25 -24.10 4.63 33.54
CA PHE A 25 -23.69 3.67 34.56
C PHE A 25 -24.88 2.85 35.09
N ALA A 26 -25.93 3.51 35.56
CA ALA A 26 -27.10 2.84 36.14
C ALA A 26 -27.78 1.89 35.14
N ALA A 27 -27.98 2.35 33.90
CA ALA A 27 -28.63 1.55 32.86
C ALA A 27 -27.82 0.30 32.49
N PHE A 28 -26.49 0.39 32.45
CA PHE A 28 -25.63 -0.77 32.19
C PHE A 28 -25.57 -1.71 33.40
N HIS A 29 -25.44 -1.15 34.61
CA HIS A 29 -25.45 -1.89 35.88
C HIS A 29 -26.70 -2.77 36.02
N ASP A 30 -27.88 -2.21 35.74
CA ASP A 30 -29.16 -2.92 35.87
C ASP A 30 -29.32 -4.07 34.85
N GLY A 31 -28.51 -4.07 33.79
CA GLY A 31 -28.46 -5.14 32.79
C GLY A 31 -27.53 -6.30 33.13
N LEU A 32 -26.73 -6.20 34.21
CA LEU A 32 -25.80 -7.24 34.66
C LEU A 32 -26.45 -8.15 35.70
N ASP A 33 -25.86 -9.33 35.91
CA ASP A 33 -26.18 -10.19 37.06
C ASP A 33 -25.57 -9.64 38.36
N GLU A 34 -25.94 -10.22 39.50
CA GLU A 34 -25.52 -9.75 40.83
C GLU A 34 -24.00 -9.74 40.99
N GLU A 35 -23.29 -10.72 40.42
CA GLU A 35 -21.82 -10.76 40.45
C GLU A 35 -21.21 -9.63 39.61
N GLY A 36 -21.71 -9.43 38.38
CA GLY A 36 -21.28 -8.35 37.50
C GLY A 36 -21.57 -6.96 38.06
N GLN A 37 -22.73 -6.78 38.71
CA GLN A 37 -23.10 -5.54 39.41
C GLN A 37 -22.11 -5.20 40.53
N ASN A 38 -21.85 -6.15 41.42
CA ASN A 38 -20.90 -5.97 42.53
C ASN A 38 -19.48 -5.65 42.01
N LYS A 39 -19.05 -6.35 40.96
CA LYS A 39 -17.73 -6.12 40.34
C LYS A 39 -17.64 -4.75 39.65
N LEU A 40 -18.72 -4.31 38.99
CA LEU A 40 -18.78 -2.99 38.35
C LEU A 40 -18.67 -1.88 39.39
N ILE A 41 -19.39 -2.02 40.52
CA ILE A 41 -19.31 -1.07 41.65
C ILE A 41 -17.89 -1.01 42.20
N ASP A 42 -17.26 -2.15 42.50
CA ASP A 42 -15.90 -2.21 43.05
C ASP A 42 -14.87 -1.51 42.14
N ILE A 43 -14.87 -1.83 40.84
CA ILE A 43 -13.94 -1.19 39.89
C ILE A 43 -14.26 0.30 39.72
N SER A 44 -15.54 0.69 39.68
CA SER A 44 -15.96 2.09 39.62
C SER A 44 -15.51 2.89 40.84
N GLU A 45 -15.59 2.32 42.05
CA GLU A 45 -15.12 2.98 43.28
C GLU A 45 -13.60 3.18 43.30
N LYS A 46 -12.84 2.19 42.81
CA LYS A 46 -11.39 2.30 42.60
C LYS A 46 -11.05 3.43 41.63
N ILE A 47 -11.74 3.49 40.47
CA ILE A 47 -11.59 4.59 39.50
C ILE A 47 -12.00 5.94 40.09
N ALA A 48 -13.09 6.00 40.87
CA ALA A 48 -13.55 7.22 41.52
C ALA A 48 -12.54 7.74 42.55
N THR A 49 -11.83 6.85 43.24
CA THR A 49 -10.77 7.19 44.18
C THR A 49 -9.59 7.86 43.46
N GLU A 50 -9.10 7.24 42.38
CA GLU A 50 -8.05 7.83 41.53
C GLU A 50 -8.50 9.18 40.93
N LYS A 51 -9.74 9.28 40.43
CA LYS A 51 -10.34 10.53 39.92
C LYS A 51 -10.29 11.66 40.96
N ARG A 52 -10.61 11.37 42.22
CA ARG A 52 -10.57 12.36 43.32
C ARG A 52 -9.14 12.83 43.60
N GLU A 53 -8.16 11.93 43.62
CA GLU A 53 -6.77 12.30 43.84
C GLU A 53 -6.19 13.11 42.67
N ILE A 54 -6.55 12.78 41.43
CA ILE A 54 -6.21 13.58 40.24
C ILE A 54 -6.83 14.98 40.35
N THR A 55 -8.11 15.08 40.75
CA THR A 55 -8.79 16.37 40.93
C THR A 55 -8.14 17.22 42.01
N LYS A 56 -7.77 16.64 43.16
CA LYS A 56 -7.00 17.35 44.22
C LYS A 56 -5.66 17.83 43.69
N THR A 57 -5.00 17.03 42.87
CA THR A 57 -3.70 17.35 42.27
C THR A 57 -3.81 18.49 41.25
N GLN A 58 -4.86 18.50 40.43
CA GLN A 58 -5.21 19.62 39.57
C GLN A 58 -5.43 20.92 40.36
N LEU A 59 -6.19 20.86 41.46
CA LEU A 59 -6.43 22.02 42.33
C LEU A 59 -5.14 22.56 42.97
N ARG A 60 -4.20 21.66 43.31
CA ARG A 60 -2.86 22.01 43.78
C ARG A 60 -1.93 22.52 42.68
N ARG A 61 -2.33 22.42 41.40
CA ARG A 61 -1.52 22.76 40.22
C ARG A 61 -0.24 21.92 40.11
N GLU A 62 -0.32 20.64 40.46
CA GLU A 62 0.80 19.71 40.46
C GLU A 62 0.62 18.60 39.42
N PHE A 63 1.69 17.84 39.15
CA PHE A 63 1.61 16.61 38.37
C PHE A 63 1.19 15.43 39.25
N TYR A 64 0.30 14.58 38.73
CA TYR A 64 -0.09 13.33 39.38
C TYR A 64 1.09 12.35 39.31
N PRO A 65 1.52 11.78 40.45
CA PRO A 65 2.82 11.13 40.53
C PRO A 65 2.89 9.80 39.78
N ASP A 66 1.80 9.03 39.74
CA ASP A 66 1.79 7.70 39.13
C ASP A 66 0.39 7.28 38.68
N PHE A 67 0.27 6.83 37.43
CA PHE A 67 -0.97 6.36 36.82
C PHE A 67 -1.09 4.83 36.78
N THR A 68 -0.14 4.08 37.35
CA THR A 68 -0.10 2.61 37.27
C THR A 68 -1.38 1.96 37.78
N ASN A 69 -1.88 2.40 38.94
CA ASN A 69 -3.15 1.89 39.49
C ASN A 69 -4.33 2.18 38.58
N LEU A 70 -4.45 3.43 38.10
CA LEU A 70 -5.53 3.81 37.20
C LEU A 70 -5.52 3.00 35.90
N LEU A 71 -4.34 2.78 35.31
CA LEU A 71 -4.19 1.96 34.10
C LEU A 71 -4.60 0.50 34.34
N ASN A 72 -4.26 -0.05 35.51
CA ASN A 72 -4.68 -1.39 35.91
C ASN A 72 -6.21 -1.45 36.04
N PHE A 73 -6.85 -0.47 36.68
CA PHE A 73 -8.30 -0.41 36.83
C PHE A 73 -9.03 -0.21 35.50
N ILE A 74 -8.50 0.61 34.58
CA ILE A 74 -9.06 0.78 33.23
C ILE A 74 -8.95 -0.53 32.43
N THR A 75 -7.85 -1.26 32.58
CA THR A 75 -7.67 -2.56 31.93
C THR A 75 -8.64 -3.60 32.52
N GLU A 76 -8.73 -3.67 33.84
CA GLU A 76 -9.69 -4.54 34.53
C GLU A 76 -11.14 -4.21 34.13
N TYR A 77 -11.49 -2.92 34.03
CA TYR A 77 -12.80 -2.48 33.57
C TYR A 77 -13.10 -2.97 32.16
N ASN A 78 -12.14 -2.81 31.23
CA ASN A 78 -12.26 -3.28 29.86
C ASN A 78 -12.50 -4.78 29.75
N ASP A 79 -11.75 -5.55 30.52
CA ASP A 79 -11.75 -7.01 30.40
C ASP A 79 -13.05 -7.62 30.95
N ASN A 80 -13.71 -6.93 31.88
CA ASN A 80 -14.99 -7.35 32.45
C ASN A 80 -16.21 -6.71 31.77
N PHE A 81 -16.07 -5.50 31.22
CA PHE A 81 -17.19 -4.69 30.72
C PHE A 81 -16.92 -4.07 29.34
N ASN A 82 -16.41 -4.86 28.41
CA ASN A 82 -16.13 -4.41 27.03
C ASN A 82 -17.38 -3.88 26.28
N ALA A 83 -18.57 -4.27 26.70
CA ALA A 83 -19.86 -3.83 26.16
C ALA A 83 -20.36 -2.52 26.79
N PHE A 84 -19.62 -1.90 27.73
CA PHE A 84 -20.03 -0.66 28.36
C PHE A 84 -20.20 0.46 27.32
N PRO A 85 -21.36 1.15 27.27
CA PRO A 85 -21.63 2.16 26.25
C PRO A 85 -20.62 3.30 26.27
N ASN A 86 -20.08 3.65 25.10
CA ASN A 86 -19.14 4.76 24.92
C ASN A 86 -17.87 4.65 25.77
N PHE A 87 -17.37 3.43 26.03
CA PHE A 87 -16.11 3.25 26.73
C PHE A 87 -14.91 3.65 25.85
N ARG A 88 -14.32 4.81 26.14
CA ARG A 88 -13.22 5.43 25.37
C ARG A 88 -11.83 5.02 25.91
N LYS A 89 -11.57 3.72 26.01
CA LYS A 89 -10.31 3.16 26.57
C LYS A 89 -9.05 3.76 25.92
N ASN A 90 -9.00 3.75 24.59
CA ASN A 90 -7.81 4.17 23.83
C ASN A 90 -7.48 5.65 24.08
N GLU A 91 -8.49 6.49 24.24
CA GLU A 91 -8.31 7.90 24.56
C GLU A 91 -7.84 8.12 26.00
N LEU A 92 -8.37 7.37 26.97
CA LEU A 92 -7.87 7.40 28.36
C LEU A 92 -6.38 7.04 28.40
N VAL A 93 -5.98 5.96 27.74
CA VAL A 93 -4.58 5.53 27.68
C VAL A 93 -3.70 6.55 26.96
N ALA A 94 -4.17 7.13 25.86
CA ALA A 94 -3.45 8.17 25.13
C ALA A 94 -3.25 9.43 25.98
N ILE A 95 -4.30 9.92 26.66
CA ILE A 95 -4.24 11.06 27.57
C ILE A 95 -3.24 10.80 28.70
N ILE A 96 -3.32 9.64 29.37
CA ILE A 96 -2.39 9.26 30.43
C ILE A 96 -0.95 9.24 29.91
N SER A 97 -0.71 8.66 28.74
CA SER A 97 0.64 8.59 28.13
C SER A 97 1.20 10.00 27.85
N ILE A 98 0.36 10.90 27.33
CA ILE A 98 0.75 12.30 27.10
C ILE A 98 1.09 13.00 28.43
N ILE A 99 0.25 12.85 29.46
CA ILE A 99 0.48 13.48 30.77
C ILE A 99 1.78 12.95 31.38
N GLN A 100 2.02 11.63 31.34
CA GLN A 100 3.25 11.03 31.85
C GLN A 100 4.51 11.58 31.16
N LYS A 101 4.47 11.74 29.83
CA LYS A 101 5.56 12.35 29.08
C LYS A 101 5.76 13.82 29.44
N LEU A 102 4.68 14.59 29.60
CA LEU A 102 4.79 15.96 30.09
C LEU A 102 5.44 15.99 31.48
N THR A 103 4.99 15.16 32.42
CA THR A 103 5.58 15.06 33.78
C THR A 103 7.07 14.75 33.75
N SER A 104 7.52 13.83 32.89
CA SER A 104 8.94 13.45 32.84
C SER A 104 9.86 14.58 32.37
N GLU A 105 9.38 15.44 31.47
CA GLU A 105 10.15 16.59 30.97
C GLU A 105 10.26 17.70 32.03
N PHE A 106 9.26 17.84 32.90
CA PHE A 106 9.30 18.78 34.03
C PHE A 106 10.32 18.43 35.12
N GLY A 107 10.76 17.18 35.19
CA GLY A 107 11.84 16.76 36.08
C GLY A 107 13.25 17.11 35.58
N GLY A 108 13.38 17.60 34.34
CA GLY A 108 14.63 18.00 33.69
C GLY A 108 15.01 19.48 33.91
N ALA A 109 16.23 19.85 33.50
CA ALA A 109 16.84 21.16 33.76
C ALA A 109 16.19 22.36 33.03
N ASP A 110 15.29 22.13 32.08
CA ASP A 110 14.50 23.15 31.39
C ASP A 110 13.06 23.13 31.91
N THR A 111 12.80 23.94 32.94
CA THR A 111 11.48 24.02 33.58
C THR A 111 10.44 24.59 32.62
N LEU A 112 9.65 23.70 32.00
CA LEU A 112 8.42 24.05 31.31
C LEU A 112 7.58 24.98 32.22
N ASN A 113 7.11 26.12 31.72
CA ASN A 113 6.31 27.04 32.53
C ASN A 113 4.83 26.66 32.47
N LEU A 114 4.26 26.08 33.53
CA LEU A 114 2.84 25.66 33.59
C LEU A 114 1.84 26.82 33.52
N GLU A 115 2.28 28.04 33.83
CA GLU A 115 1.44 29.24 33.77
C GLU A 115 1.47 29.89 32.37
N GLU A 116 2.28 29.36 31.44
CA GLU A 116 2.30 29.81 30.06
C GLU A 116 0.96 29.55 29.37
N GLU A 117 0.49 30.53 28.61
CA GLU A 117 -0.74 30.43 27.84
C GLU A 117 -0.53 29.69 26.52
N VAL A 118 -1.45 28.78 26.24
CA VAL A 118 -1.55 28.03 24.99
C VAL A 118 -2.82 28.45 24.27
N ALA A 119 -2.68 28.83 23.00
CA ALA A 119 -3.78 29.15 22.11
C ALA A 119 -4.39 27.86 21.54
N ILE A 120 -5.16 27.13 22.36
CA ILE A 120 -5.74 25.84 21.98
C ILE A 120 -6.66 25.89 20.74
N GLU A 121 -7.15 27.06 20.38
CA GLU A 121 -7.96 27.32 19.18
C GLU A 121 -7.14 27.29 17.88
N ASP A 122 -5.81 27.43 17.99
CA ASP A 122 -4.91 27.45 16.83
C ASP A 122 -4.78 26.08 16.18
N PHE A 123 -5.15 25.01 16.88
CA PHE A 123 -5.04 23.63 16.39
C PHE A 123 -6.37 22.91 16.42
N ASP A 124 -6.47 21.92 15.56
CA ASP A 124 -7.61 21.03 15.46
C ASP A 124 -7.17 19.65 14.98
N ILE A 125 -8.06 18.67 15.15
CA ILE A 125 -7.85 17.30 14.70
C ILE A 125 -8.56 17.08 13.36
N VAL A 126 -7.83 16.54 12.39
CA VAL A 126 -8.38 16.14 11.09
C VAL A 126 -8.31 14.63 10.94
N GLU A 127 -9.45 14.02 10.63
CA GLU A 127 -9.57 12.60 10.28
C GLU A 127 -8.87 12.30 8.95
N MET A 128 -8.03 11.26 8.93
CA MET A 128 -7.35 10.80 7.71
C MET A 128 -8.16 9.70 7.02
N ASN A 129 -8.64 10.01 5.82
CA ASN A 129 -9.37 9.05 4.98
C ASN A 129 -8.44 8.31 4.00
N GLU A 130 -7.34 8.94 3.59
CA GLU A 130 -6.37 8.30 2.71
C GLU A 130 -5.40 7.40 3.49
N ALA A 131 -5.10 6.23 2.93
CA ALA A 131 -4.18 5.27 3.53
C ALA A 131 -2.76 5.86 3.68
N ILE A 132 -2.19 5.69 4.87
CA ILE A 132 -0.78 5.96 5.19
C ILE A 132 -0.30 4.81 6.06
N VAL A 133 0.91 4.28 5.81
CA VAL A 133 1.47 3.17 6.61
C VAL A 133 1.75 3.59 8.06
N GLN A 134 2.25 4.79 8.25
CA GLN A 134 2.78 5.30 9.51
C GLN A 134 1.62 5.52 10.48
N ASP A 135 1.77 5.02 11.70
CA ASP A 135 0.75 5.18 12.74
C ASP A 135 0.94 6.48 13.52
N ASN A 136 2.20 6.87 13.75
CA ASN A 136 2.54 8.08 14.47
C ASN A 136 3.69 8.82 13.79
N PHE A 137 3.58 10.13 13.65
CA PHE A 137 4.62 10.98 13.06
C PHE A 137 4.45 12.45 13.50
N LEU A 138 5.52 13.06 13.98
CA LEU A 138 5.60 14.45 14.38
C LEU A 138 6.59 15.19 13.49
N HIS A 139 6.11 16.22 12.80
CA HIS A 139 6.96 17.29 12.32
C HIS A 139 6.77 18.49 13.23
N PHE A 140 7.86 18.90 13.89
CA PHE A 140 7.88 20.09 14.73
C PHE A 140 8.70 21.19 14.06
N ASP A 141 8.05 22.34 13.84
CA ASP A 141 8.71 23.56 13.38
C ASP A 141 9.12 24.38 14.61
N THR A 142 10.42 24.60 14.77
CA THR A 142 11.01 25.30 15.91
C THR A 142 10.83 26.82 15.85
N THR A 143 10.45 27.36 14.69
CA THR A 143 10.27 28.80 14.46
C THR A 143 8.82 29.22 14.61
N ASP A 144 7.89 28.40 14.10
CA ASP A 144 6.45 28.64 14.19
C ASP A 144 5.75 27.30 14.42
N ILE A 145 5.30 27.08 15.66
CA ILE A 145 4.59 25.86 16.03
C ILE A 145 3.38 25.60 15.13
N THR A 146 2.74 26.64 14.57
CA THR A 146 1.54 26.50 13.73
C THR A 146 1.81 25.85 12.37
N HIS A 147 3.06 25.63 11.99
CA HIS A 147 3.45 24.77 10.85
C HIS A 147 3.77 23.32 11.25
N SER A 148 3.67 23.00 12.53
CA SER A 148 3.84 21.63 13.03
C SER A 148 2.62 20.77 12.72
N LEU A 149 2.85 19.47 12.60
CA LEU A 149 1.82 18.47 12.36
C LEU A 149 2.14 17.21 13.15
N PHE A 150 1.10 16.60 13.71
CA PHE A 150 1.23 15.36 14.47
C PHE A 150 0.19 14.36 14.00
N LEU A 151 0.63 13.38 13.20
CA LEU A 151 -0.12 12.16 12.89
C LEU A 151 -0.11 11.24 14.10
N PHE A 152 -1.27 10.72 14.49
CA PHE A 152 -1.38 9.77 15.58
C PHE A 152 -2.47 8.71 15.33
N ASN A 153 -2.23 7.53 15.90
CA ASN A 153 -3.15 6.41 15.93
C ASN A 153 -3.29 5.90 17.38
N ILE A 154 -4.39 6.29 18.04
CA ILE A 154 -4.66 5.87 19.42
C ILE A 154 -5.16 4.43 19.52
N ASN A 155 -5.65 3.83 18.43
CA ASN A 155 -6.12 2.45 18.43
C ASN A 155 -4.97 1.46 18.62
N LYS A 156 -3.74 1.88 18.33
CA LYS A 156 -2.51 1.15 18.64
C LYS A 156 -1.82 1.75 19.88
N SER A 157 -2.48 1.64 21.02
CA SER A 157 -2.09 2.32 22.28
C SER A 157 -0.63 2.08 22.71
N THR A 158 -0.10 0.86 22.56
CA THR A 158 1.31 0.55 22.84
C THR A 158 2.27 1.29 21.91
N GLU A 159 1.99 1.30 20.61
CA GLU A 159 2.82 1.99 19.61
C GLU A 159 2.74 3.51 19.80
N PHE A 160 1.55 4.04 20.10
CA PHE A 160 1.35 5.45 20.43
C PHE A 160 2.16 5.85 21.67
N LYS A 161 2.07 5.09 22.77
CA LYS A 161 2.84 5.36 23.99
C LYS A 161 4.34 5.36 23.72
N ASN A 162 4.86 4.31 23.07
CA ASN A 162 6.27 4.21 22.72
C ASN A 162 6.72 5.39 21.84
N TYR A 163 5.86 5.85 20.94
CA TYR A 163 6.13 7.02 20.11
C TYR A 163 6.21 8.30 20.95
N ILE A 164 5.22 8.54 21.81
CA ILE A 164 5.20 9.70 22.73
C ILE A 164 6.45 9.74 23.61
N ASP A 165 6.86 8.59 24.17
CA ASP A 165 8.06 8.48 25.00
C ASP A 165 9.34 8.85 24.23
N SER A 166 9.38 8.57 22.92
CA SER A 166 10.50 8.88 22.03
C SER A 166 10.62 10.35 21.60
N ILE A 167 9.58 11.17 21.84
CA ILE A 167 9.59 12.59 21.47
C ILE A 167 10.56 13.35 22.37
N ASN A 168 11.71 13.76 21.82
CA ASN A 168 12.73 14.52 22.56
C ASN A 168 12.67 16.03 22.30
N SER A 169 11.91 16.47 21.29
CA SER A 169 11.76 17.88 20.93
C SER A 169 10.32 18.15 20.49
N GLY A 170 9.84 19.37 20.70
CA GLY A 170 8.47 19.73 20.34
C GLY A 170 7.40 19.24 21.31
N VAL A 171 7.76 18.91 22.55
CA VAL A 171 6.85 18.45 23.62
C VAL A 171 5.65 19.38 23.81
N HIS A 172 5.81 20.68 23.51
CA HIS A 172 4.73 21.67 23.55
C HIS A 172 3.52 21.31 22.68
N ILE A 173 3.72 20.59 21.57
CA ILE A 173 2.62 20.15 20.70
C ILE A 173 1.62 19.25 21.43
N LEU A 174 2.08 18.54 22.47
CA LEU A 174 1.27 17.62 23.25
C LEU A 174 0.18 18.33 24.05
N TYR A 175 0.36 19.59 24.44
CA TYR A 175 -0.72 20.36 25.08
C TYR A 175 -1.88 20.62 24.12
N TYR A 176 -1.57 20.91 22.87
CA TYR A 176 -2.60 21.09 21.84
C TYR A 176 -3.31 19.77 21.59
N LEU A 177 -2.59 18.66 21.47
CA LEU A 177 -3.18 17.33 21.33
C LEU A 177 -4.10 16.99 22.52
N LEU A 178 -3.60 17.18 23.74
CA LEU A 178 -4.33 16.91 24.98
C LEU A 178 -5.61 17.72 25.11
N SER A 179 -5.61 18.97 24.63
CA SER A 179 -6.80 19.82 24.61
C SER A 179 -7.92 19.30 23.69
N LYS A 180 -7.60 18.44 22.73
CA LYS A 180 -8.53 17.95 21.69
C LYS A 180 -8.96 16.49 21.89
N ILE A 181 -8.12 15.64 22.51
CA ILE A 181 -8.48 14.24 22.83
C ILE A 181 -9.42 14.20 24.04
N GLY A 182 -10.42 13.31 24.02
CA GLY A 182 -11.31 13.06 25.16
C GLY A 182 -12.44 14.08 25.31
N VAL A 183 -12.64 14.98 24.34
CA VAL A 183 -13.73 15.96 24.38
C VAL A 183 -15.06 15.24 24.23
N HIS A 184 -16.00 15.46 25.17
CA HIS A 184 -17.27 14.74 25.27
C HIS A 184 -18.12 14.73 23.98
N ALA A 185 -18.05 15.79 23.17
CA ALA A 185 -18.84 15.93 21.95
C ALA A 185 -18.29 15.13 20.75
N ASN A 186 -16.99 14.83 20.74
CA ASN A 186 -16.32 14.31 19.54
C ASN A 186 -15.70 12.95 19.86
N LEU A 187 -16.36 11.86 19.44
CA LEU A 187 -15.81 10.52 19.51
C LEU A 187 -14.80 10.33 18.36
N LEU A 188 -13.59 9.86 18.69
CA LEU A 188 -12.61 9.51 17.67
C LEU A 188 -12.89 8.09 17.16
N THR A 189 -13.58 7.98 16.02
CA THR A 189 -13.98 6.70 15.40
C THR A 189 -13.05 6.18 14.31
N ALA A 190 -12.33 7.06 13.61
CA ALA A 190 -11.32 6.69 12.61
C ALA A 190 -10.04 6.11 13.22
N ASP A 191 -9.24 5.44 12.39
CA ASP A 191 -7.97 4.87 12.80
C ASP A 191 -6.88 5.91 13.02
N LYS A 192 -6.83 6.94 12.17
CA LYS A 192 -5.72 7.89 12.12
C LYS A 192 -6.22 9.32 12.04
N TYR A 193 -5.50 10.18 12.73
CA TYR A 193 -5.79 11.60 12.84
C TYR A 193 -4.53 12.42 12.74
N VAL A 194 -4.67 13.67 12.31
CA VAL A 194 -3.57 14.63 12.31
C VAL A 194 -3.99 15.86 13.09
N LEU A 195 -3.19 16.22 14.09
CA LEU A 195 -3.27 17.52 14.73
C LEU A 195 -2.55 18.54 13.84
N VAL A 196 -3.27 19.55 13.38
CA VAL A 196 -2.77 20.63 12.50
C VAL A 196 -3.37 21.97 12.90
N LYS A 197 -2.85 23.06 12.34
CA LYS A 197 -3.45 24.38 12.50
C LYS A 197 -4.91 24.39 12.06
N SER A 198 -5.79 24.99 12.86
CA SER A 198 -7.25 24.98 12.70
C SER A 198 -7.74 25.57 11.36
N THR A 199 -6.94 26.42 10.71
CA THR A 199 -7.23 26.91 9.35
C THR A 199 -7.21 25.81 8.27
N PHE A 200 -6.68 24.63 8.58
CA PHE A 200 -6.63 23.47 7.69
C PHE A 200 -7.62 22.37 8.05
N SER A 201 -8.46 22.53 9.10
CA SER A 201 -9.40 21.48 9.55
C SER A 201 -10.32 20.97 8.44
N ALA A 202 -10.80 21.89 7.60
CA ALA A 202 -11.69 21.59 6.48
C ALA A 202 -10.94 21.22 5.17
N LYS A 203 -9.63 20.94 5.22
CA LYS A 203 -8.77 20.71 4.05
C LYS A 203 -7.95 19.41 4.16
N PRO A 204 -8.60 18.24 4.36
CA PRO A 204 -7.90 16.97 4.62
C PRO A 204 -6.88 16.59 3.54
N LYS A 205 -7.18 16.84 2.26
CA LYS A 205 -6.24 16.55 1.15
C LYS A 205 -4.93 17.35 1.22
N ILE A 206 -5.00 18.60 1.67
CA ILE A 206 -3.80 19.44 1.85
C ILE A 206 -3.00 18.91 3.02
N VAL A 207 -3.67 18.62 4.13
CA VAL A 207 -3.05 18.03 5.33
C VAL A 207 -2.34 16.73 4.99
N TRP A 208 -3.02 15.83 4.26
CA TRP A 208 -2.46 14.56 3.80
C TRP A 208 -1.21 14.76 2.93
N ALA A 209 -1.28 15.60 1.90
CA ALA A 209 -0.15 15.85 1.01
C ALA A 209 1.06 16.44 1.75
N THR A 210 0.82 17.40 2.65
CA THR A 210 1.86 18.02 3.47
C THR A 210 2.47 17.00 4.43
N LEU A 211 1.66 16.22 5.14
CA LEU A 211 2.11 15.14 6.02
C LEU A 211 2.99 14.13 5.25
N CYS A 212 2.50 13.63 4.12
CA CYS A 212 3.24 12.70 3.27
C CYS A 212 4.59 13.29 2.85
N LEU A 213 4.63 14.57 2.44
CA LEU A 213 5.87 15.23 2.07
C LEU A 213 6.87 15.31 3.23
N HIS A 214 6.42 15.59 4.45
CA HIS A 214 7.28 15.58 5.63
C HIS A 214 7.80 14.17 5.96
N ILE A 215 6.95 13.14 5.87
CA ILE A 215 7.36 11.75 6.10
C ILE A 215 8.43 11.34 5.09
N VAL A 216 8.18 11.54 3.79
CA VAL A 216 9.14 11.12 2.74
C VAL A 216 10.42 11.94 2.75
N LYS A 217 10.36 13.24 3.13
CA LYS A 217 11.55 14.08 3.32
C LYS A 217 12.48 13.52 4.39
N THR A 218 11.96 12.81 5.39
CA THR A 218 12.75 12.13 6.42
C THR A 218 13.21 10.72 6.04
N GLY A 219 12.98 10.28 4.79
CA GLY A 219 13.24 8.91 4.35
C GLY A 219 12.20 7.89 4.80
N GLY A 220 11.07 8.36 5.35
CA GLY A 220 9.94 7.52 5.70
C GLY A 220 9.18 7.04 4.46
N ILE A 221 8.44 5.95 4.64
CA ILE A 221 7.58 5.37 3.62
C ILE A 221 6.14 5.86 3.88
N ILE A 222 5.28 5.93 2.87
CA ILE A 222 3.86 6.34 3.04
C ILE A 222 2.86 5.29 2.53
N HIS A 223 3.33 4.27 1.83
CA HIS A 223 2.52 3.23 1.20
C HIS A 223 3.02 1.85 1.61
N SER A 224 2.13 0.85 1.61
CA SER A 224 2.53 -0.55 1.78
C SER A 224 3.03 -1.10 0.44
N SER A 225 4.11 -1.88 0.46
CA SER A 225 4.46 -2.70 -0.70
C SER A 225 3.57 -3.94 -0.78
N TYR A 226 3.46 -4.53 -1.98
CA TYR A 226 2.76 -5.79 -2.19
C TYR A 226 3.76 -6.84 -2.68
N GLU A 227 3.91 -7.91 -1.90
CA GLU A 227 4.81 -9.02 -2.22
C GLU A 227 4.08 -10.10 -3.04
N TYR A 228 4.61 -10.45 -4.21
CA TYR A 228 4.14 -11.59 -5.01
C TYR A 228 4.99 -12.84 -4.72
N LEU A 229 4.47 -13.69 -3.83
CA LEU A 229 5.20 -14.83 -3.29
C LEU A 229 4.96 -16.15 -4.04
N LEU A 230 4.08 -16.15 -5.04
CA LEU A 230 3.82 -17.36 -5.82
C LEU A 230 5.05 -17.70 -6.68
N PRO A 231 5.48 -18.98 -6.69
CA PRO A 231 6.47 -19.43 -7.65
C PRO A 231 5.84 -19.50 -9.05
N PRO A 232 6.65 -19.44 -10.13
CA PRO A 232 6.15 -19.63 -11.48
C PRO A 232 5.33 -20.92 -11.63
N ALA A 233 4.08 -20.79 -12.05
CA ALA A 233 3.15 -21.92 -12.19
C ALA A 233 3.36 -22.64 -13.54
N ILE A 234 4.48 -23.35 -13.67
CA ILE A 234 4.86 -24.03 -14.91
C ILE A 234 4.15 -25.39 -15.02
N PRO A 235 3.50 -25.72 -16.15
CA PRO A 235 2.96 -27.05 -16.41
C PRO A 235 4.03 -28.14 -16.29
N THR A 236 3.67 -29.28 -15.69
CA THR A 236 4.57 -30.45 -15.56
C THR A 236 5.00 -31.04 -16.90
N SER A 237 4.29 -30.73 -17.99
CA SER A 237 4.66 -31.10 -19.35
C SER A 237 5.90 -30.36 -19.87
N PHE A 238 6.30 -29.24 -19.26
CA PHE A 238 7.46 -28.46 -19.71
C PHE A 238 8.74 -29.02 -19.09
N LEU A 239 9.30 -30.05 -19.75
CA LEU A 239 10.45 -30.79 -19.24
C LEU A 239 11.78 -30.24 -19.78
N VAL A 240 12.63 -29.77 -18.86
CA VAL A 240 14.01 -29.37 -19.18
C VAL A 240 14.84 -30.62 -19.48
N SER A 241 15.21 -30.81 -20.75
CA SER A 241 16.01 -31.95 -21.22
C SER A 241 17.49 -31.61 -21.40
N LEU A 242 18.40 -32.44 -20.87
CA LEU A 242 19.84 -32.32 -21.11
C LEU A 242 20.16 -32.51 -22.60
N GLY A 243 21.07 -31.71 -23.15
CA GLY A 243 21.49 -31.78 -24.56
C GLY A 243 20.82 -30.78 -25.49
N LYS A 244 19.81 -30.03 -25.02
CA LYS A 244 19.29 -28.87 -25.74
C LYS A 244 20.19 -27.64 -25.55
N ASN A 245 20.19 -26.75 -26.54
CA ASN A 245 21.03 -25.55 -26.60
C ASN A 245 20.53 -24.39 -25.72
N TYR A 246 20.25 -24.63 -24.43
CA TYR A 246 19.74 -23.57 -23.53
C TYR A 246 20.73 -22.45 -23.25
N GLN A 247 22.03 -22.63 -23.53
CA GLN A 247 23.05 -21.60 -23.39
C GLN A 247 22.73 -20.33 -24.18
N GLN A 248 21.92 -20.42 -25.25
CA GLN A 248 21.47 -19.26 -26.01
C GLN A 248 20.49 -18.34 -25.24
N PHE A 249 20.04 -18.76 -24.07
CA PHE A 249 19.15 -18.03 -23.17
C PHE A 249 19.84 -17.66 -21.86
N SER A 250 21.18 -17.67 -21.78
CA SER A 250 21.93 -17.33 -20.56
C SER A 250 21.45 -16.03 -19.91
N ASP A 251 21.25 -14.99 -20.72
CA ASP A 251 20.84 -13.67 -20.25
C ASP A 251 19.40 -13.70 -19.75
N SER A 252 18.50 -14.37 -20.49
CA SER A 252 17.10 -14.56 -20.08
C SER A 252 17.01 -15.35 -18.77
N ILE A 253 17.81 -16.41 -18.61
CA ILE A 253 17.89 -17.21 -17.38
C ILE A 253 18.41 -16.35 -16.22
N GLY A 254 19.41 -15.49 -16.45
CA GLY A 254 19.87 -14.52 -15.47
C GLY A 254 18.76 -13.56 -15.02
N ILE A 255 18.00 -13.00 -15.96
CA ILE A 255 16.86 -12.12 -15.66
C ILE A 255 15.76 -12.87 -14.89
N ILE A 256 15.48 -14.13 -15.23
CA ILE A 256 14.52 -14.97 -14.49
C ILE A 256 15.04 -15.29 -13.08
N SER A 257 16.35 -15.42 -12.88
CA SER A 257 16.94 -15.55 -11.55
C SER A 257 16.72 -14.27 -10.73
N GLU A 258 16.90 -13.10 -11.33
CA GLU A 258 16.57 -11.81 -10.69
C GLU A 258 15.08 -11.74 -10.35
N TYR A 259 14.20 -12.18 -11.25
CA TYR A 259 12.76 -12.28 -10.98
C TYR A 259 12.45 -13.11 -9.73
N ASN A 260 13.09 -14.27 -9.57
CA ASN A 260 12.90 -15.14 -8.41
C ASN A 260 13.46 -14.52 -7.12
N TYR A 261 14.47 -13.65 -7.21
CA TYR A 261 15.03 -12.94 -6.05
C TYR A 261 14.11 -11.80 -5.58
N GLN A 262 13.44 -11.11 -6.50
CA GLN A 262 12.51 -10.04 -6.15
C GLN A 262 11.29 -10.57 -5.40
N LYS A 263 10.77 -9.77 -4.47
CA LYS A 263 9.49 -10.02 -3.80
C LYS A 263 8.39 -9.09 -4.28
N ASP A 264 8.76 -7.85 -4.57
CA ASP A 264 7.82 -6.83 -4.98
C ASP A 264 7.16 -7.18 -6.32
N ILE A 265 5.83 -7.10 -6.39
CA ILE A 265 5.07 -7.49 -7.59
C ILE A 265 5.38 -6.60 -8.80
N LEU A 266 5.63 -5.31 -8.57
CA LEU A 266 5.93 -4.35 -9.62
C LEU A 266 7.33 -4.64 -10.20
N ASP A 267 8.32 -4.86 -9.35
CA ASP A 267 9.66 -5.26 -9.81
C ASP A 267 9.64 -6.61 -10.54
N LYS A 268 8.89 -7.59 -10.01
CA LYS A 268 8.69 -8.88 -10.66
C LYS A 268 8.12 -8.72 -12.07
N TYR A 269 7.08 -7.91 -12.23
CA TYR A 269 6.51 -7.61 -13.54
C TYR A 269 7.54 -7.02 -14.50
N LEU A 270 8.35 -6.06 -14.05
CA LEU A 270 9.40 -5.46 -14.87
C LEU A 270 10.48 -6.48 -15.28
N ARG A 271 10.88 -7.40 -14.39
CA ARG A 271 11.86 -8.45 -14.74
C ARG A 271 11.31 -9.39 -15.80
N VAL A 272 10.05 -9.81 -15.71
CA VAL A 272 9.43 -10.63 -16.77
C VAL A 272 9.35 -9.86 -18.07
N TYR A 273 8.98 -8.57 -18.03
CA TYR A 273 8.96 -7.72 -19.21
C TYR A 273 10.33 -7.61 -19.89
N HIS A 274 11.43 -7.49 -19.14
CA HIS A 274 12.78 -7.47 -19.71
C HIS A 274 13.11 -8.76 -20.49
N VAL A 275 12.56 -9.91 -20.11
CA VAL A 275 12.70 -11.14 -20.91
C VAL A 275 11.94 -11.00 -22.24
N PHE A 276 10.72 -10.47 -22.23
CA PHE A 276 9.99 -10.18 -23.46
C PHE A 276 10.70 -9.14 -24.34
N GLU A 277 11.32 -8.13 -23.74
CA GLU A 277 12.15 -7.16 -24.46
C GLU A 277 13.31 -7.84 -25.17
N ASN A 278 14.02 -8.74 -24.50
CA ASN A 278 15.05 -9.56 -25.14
C ASN A 278 14.46 -10.38 -26.31
N PHE A 279 13.30 -11.00 -26.13
CA PHE A 279 12.64 -11.80 -27.17
C PHE A 279 12.14 -10.96 -28.37
N MET A 280 11.70 -9.72 -28.15
CA MET A 280 11.30 -8.81 -29.22
C MET A 280 12.44 -8.57 -30.21
N TYR A 281 13.67 -8.41 -29.71
CA TYR A 281 14.85 -8.20 -30.55
C TYR A 281 15.45 -9.52 -31.07
N LYS A 282 15.35 -10.61 -30.30
CA LYS A 282 15.82 -11.94 -30.71
C LYS A 282 14.96 -12.53 -31.84
N SER A 283 13.66 -12.28 -31.86
CA SER A 283 12.76 -12.90 -32.84
C SER A 283 13.07 -12.54 -34.30
N PRO A 284 13.33 -11.27 -34.67
CA PRO A 284 13.79 -10.94 -36.01
C PRO A 284 15.11 -11.60 -36.41
N LEU A 285 16.02 -11.80 -35.46
CA LEU A 285 17.32 -12.45 -35.68
C LEU A 285 17.14 -13.94 -35.96
N VAL A 286 16.32 -14.62 -35.16
CA VAL A 286 15.96 -16.04 -35.36
C VAL A 286 15.27 -16.23 -36.70
N LYS A 287 14.34 -15.36 -37.06
CA LYS A 287 13.68 -15.42 -38.37
C LYS A 287 14.68 -15.27 -39.51
N LEU A 288 15.60 -14.30 -39.41
CA LEU A 288 16.64 -14.11 -40.42
C LEU A 288 17.49 -15.37 -40.57
N GLU A 289 17.97 -15.94 -39.45
CA GLU A 289 18.81 -17.14 -39.41
C GLU A 289 18.15 -18.36 -40.06
N ARG A 290 16.88 -18.58 -39.76
CA ARG A 290 16.11 -19.70 -40.33
C ARG A 290 15.80 -19.49 -41.80
N ASP A 291 15.47 -18.26 -42.21
CA ASP A 291 15.22 -17.91 -43.61
C ASP A 291 16.47 -18.16 -44.49
N SER A 292 17.68 -18.05 -43.94
CA SER A 292 18.93 -18.35 -44.67
C SER A 292 19.41 -19.79 -44.55
N SER A 293 18.84 -20.61 -43.67
CA SER A 293 19.25 -22.01 -43.45
C SER A 293 20.76 -22.18 -43.18
N GLY A 294 21.40 -21.18 -42.55
CA GLY A 294 22.85 -21.19 -42.26
C GLY A 294 23.75 -20.73 -43.42
N GLU A 295 23.18 -20.28 -44.54
CA GLU A 295 23.90 -19.64 -45.64
C GLU A 295 24.24 -18.16 -45.36
N VAL A 296 25.11 -17.59 -46.19
CA VAL A 296 25.61 -16.22 -46.07
C VAL A 296 24.49 -15.20 -46.28
N PHE A 297 24.27 -14.31 -45.31
CA PHE A 297 23.27 -13.23 -45.44
C PHE A 297 23.74 -12.13 -46.38
N SER A 298 22.81 -11.57 -47.18
CA SER A 298 23.12 -10.35 -47.94
C SER A 298 23.03 -9.11 -47.06
N ILE A 299 23.76 -8.04 -47.43
CA ILE A 299 23.64 -6.71 -46.81
C ILE A 299 22.19 -6.20 -46.82
N ARG A 300 21.40 -6.60 -47.82
CA ARG A 300 19.99 -6.24 -47.94
C ARG A 300 19.13 -6.92 -46.87
N ASP A 301 19.43 -8.16 -46.52
CA ASP A 301 18.70 -8.91 -45.49
C ASP A 301 19.03 -8.38 -44.10
N PHE A 302 20.30 -8.00 -43.87
CA PHE A 302 20.71 -7.30 -42.65
C PHE A 302 20.02 -5.93 -42.52
N LYS A 303 19.92 -5.16 -43.62
CA LYS A 303 19.21 -3.87 -43.61
C LYS A 303 17.72 -4.05 -43.32
N ARG A 304 17.06 -5.05 -43.92
CA ARG A 304 15.65 -5.38 -43.63
C ARG A 304 15.44 -5.79 -42.18
N MET A 305 16.36 -6.54 -41.60
CA MET A 305 16.33 -6.90 -40.18
C MET A 305 16.48 -5.65 -39.30
N TYR A 306 17.45 -4.78 -39.62
CA TYR A 306 17.65 -3.52 -38.89
C TYR A 306 16.41 -2.61 -38.96
N ASP A 307 15.78 -2.49 -40.13
CA ASP A 307 14.53 -1.75 -40.32
C ASP A 307 13.37 -2.34 -39.48
N ARG A 308 13.35 -3.67 -39.27
CA ARG A 308 12.38 -4.33 -38.38
C ARG A 308 12.67 -4.06 -36.90
N ILE A 309 13.95 -3.99 -36.52
CA ILE A 309 14.37 -3.66 -35.14
C ILE A 309 14.05 -2.20 -34.80
N ASN A 310 14.05 -1.29 -35.80
CA ASN A 310 13.69 0.12 -35.63
C ASN A 310 12.17 0.41 -35.56
N ASP A 311 11.32 -0.62 -35.57
CA ASP A 311 9.87 -0.43 -35.37
C ASP A 311 9.59 0.02 -33.92
N SER A 312 8.43 0.63 -33.69
CA SER A 312 8.05 1.02 -32.32
C SER A 312 7.92 -0.22 -31.43
N GLU A 313 8.34 -0.09 -30.17
CA GLU A 313 8.32 -1.17 -29.16
C GLU A 313 6.96 -1.90 -29.11
N ILE A 314 5.86 -1.14 -29.11
CA ILE A 314 4.50 -1.71 -29.11
C ILE A 314 4.19 -2.54 -30.38
N ASN A 315 4.71 -2.16 -31.54
CA ASN A 315 4.50 -2.93 -32.77
C ASN A 315 5.32 -4.23 -32.76
N MET A 316 6.53 -4.18 -32.21
CA MET A 316 7.36 -5.37 -31.99
C MET A 316 6.68 -6.34 -31.03
N LEU A 317 6.14 -5.82 -29.92
CA LEU A 317 5.42 -6.61 -28.94
C LEU A 317 4.16 -7.27 -29.51
N LYS A 318 3.40 -6.55 -30.36
CA LYS A 318 2.24 -7.11 -31.08
C LYS A 318 2.64 -8.29 -31.96
N LYS A 319 3.66 -8.11 -32.82
CA LYS A 319 4.15 -9.17 -33.72
C LYS A 319 4.64 -10.39 -32.94
N LEU A 320 5.32 -10.16 -31.82
CA LEU A 320 5.79 -11.21 -30.93
C LEU A 320 4.60 -12.00 -30.35
N PHE A 321 3.62 -11.32 -29.75
CA PHE A 321 2.46 -12.00 -29.18
C PHE A 321 1.55 -12.65 -30.21
N GLU A 322 1.40 -12.11 -31.42
CA GLU A 322 0.72 -12.80 -32.52
C GLU A 322 1.36 -14.17 -32.80
N SER A 323 2.70 -14.20 -32.84
CA SER A 323 3.47 -15.43 -33.08
C SER A 323 3.36 -16.39 -31.89
N ILE A 324 3.46 -15.89 -30.66
CA ILE A 324 3.37 -16.71 -29.44
C ILE A 324 1.98 -17.33 -29.29
N LEU A 325 0.92 -16.54 -29.47
CA LEU A 325 -0.45 -16.99 -29.24
C LEU A 325 -0.89 -18.03 -30.28
N ALA A 326 -0.22 -18.09 -31.44
CA ALA A 326 -0.43 -19.12 -32.46
C ALA A 326 0.22 -20.48 -32.09
N LEU A 327 1.14 -20.52 -31.12
CA LEU A 327 1.78 -21.77 -30.70
C LEU A 327 0.79 -22.69 -29.97
N GLU A 328 0.98 -24.00 -30.16
CA GLU A 328 0.27 -25.02 -29.38
C GLU A 328 0.77 -25.03 -27.94
N HIS A 329 -0.13 -24.77 -27.00
CA HIS A 329 0.12 -24.83 -25.57
C HIS A 329 0.02 -26.27 -25.05
N THR A 330 -1.03 -26.97 -25.48
CA THR A 330 -1.25 -28.41 -25.28
C THR A 330 -1.81 -28.99 -26.59
N PRO A 331 -1.76 -30.33 -26.79
CA PRO A 331 -2.29 -30.92 -28.02
C PRO A 331 -3.73 -30.50 -28.29
N GLY A 332 -3.94 -29.76 -29.39
CA GLY A 332 -5.26 -29.24 -29.79
C GLY A 332 -5.71 -27.92 -29.14
N GLN A 333 -4.88 -27.28 -28.31
CA GLN A 333 -5.17 -25.97 -27.71
C GLN A 333 -3.99 -25.01 -27.85
N THR A 334 -4.24 -23.84 -28.43
CA THR A 334 -3.22 -22.79 -28.56
C THR A 334 -3.13 -21.94 -27.30
N PHE A 335 -2.02 -21.19 -27.17
CA PHE A 335 -1.91 -20.14 -26.14
C PHE A 335 -3.04 -19.12 -26.27
N ASN A 336 -3.49 -18.78 -27.48
CA ASN A 336 -4.64 -17.89 -27.68
C ASN A 336 -5.88 -18.37 -26.92
N THR A 337 -6.28 -19.62 -27.12
CA THR A 337 -7.45 -20.21 -26.43
C THR A 337 -7.26 -20.23 -24.92
N LYS A 338 -6.07 -20.60 -24.42
CA LYS A 338 -5.78 -20.60 -22.98
C LYS A 338 -5.90 -19.20 -22.37
N ILE A 339 -5.25 -18.21 -22.97
CA ILE A 339 -5.26 -16.83 -22.47
C ILE A 339 -6.66 -16.24 -22.53
N LEU A 340 -7.44 -16.53 -23.59
CA LEU A 340 -8.82 -16.07 -23.71
C LEU A 340 -9.72 -16.66 -22.60
N ASN A 341 -9.53 -17.93 -22.28
CA ASN A 341 -10.25 -18.59 -21.19
C ASN A 341 -9.87 -17.98 -19.83
N SER A 342 -8.58 -17.73 -19.58
CA SER A 342 -8.14 -17.05 -18.35
C SER A 342 -8.68 -15.63 -18.24
N TRP A 343 -8.69 -14.87 -19.34
CA TRP A 343 -9.26 -13.52 -19.39
C TRP A 343 -10.75 -13.53 -19.07
N SER A 344 -11.51 -14.41 -19.74
CA SER A 344 -12.95 -14.59 -19.51
C SER A 344 -13.26 -15.08 -18.08
N GLY A 345 -12.33 -15.82 -17.48
CA GLY A 345 -12.42 -16.35 -16.12
C GLY A 345 -12.13 -15.34 -15.01
N LEU A 346 -11.61 -14.15 -15.31
CA LEU A 346 -11.31 -13.13 -14.29
C LEU A 346 -12.57 -12.62 -13.58
N ILE A 347 -13.66 -12.38 -14.31
CA ILE A 347 -14.88 -11.83 -13.71
C ILE A 347 -15.58 -12.86 -12.81
N PRO A 348 -15.88 -14.09 -13.28
CA PRO A 348 -16.57 -15.06 -12.44
C PRO A 348 -15.71 -15.59 -11.27
N GLY A 349 -14.38 -15.50 -11.38
CA GLY A 349 -13.43 -16.10 -10.44
C GLY A 349 -12.79 -15.16 -9.40
N SER A 350 -12.78 -13.82 -9.62
CA SER A 350 -11.89 -12.91 -8.87
C SER A 350 -12.58 -11.82 -8.05
N PHE A 351 -13.91 -11.85 -7.87
CA PHE A 351 -14.70 -10.79 -7.19
C PHE A 351 -14.64 -9.39 -7.85
N VAL A 352 -14.04 -9.25 -9.04
CA VAL A 352 -13.99 -7.98 -9.79
C VAL A 352 -15.13 -7.91 -10.78
N ASP A 353 -15.88 -6.81 -10.77
CA ASP A 353 -16.90 -6.58 -11.78
C ASP A 353 -16.29 -6.12 -13.13
N ALA A 354 -17.01 -6.38 -14.22
CA ALA A 354 -16.59 -5.98 -15.56
C ALA A 354 -16.34 -4.46 -15.68
N VAL A 355 -17.02 -3.66 -14.87
CA VAL A 355 -16.99 -2.20 -14.93
C VAL A 355 -15.64 -1.69 -14.48
N LYS A 356 -15.09 -2.19 -13.37
CA LYS A 356 -13.75 -1.85 -12.87
C LYS A 356 -12.65 -2.26 -13.84
N ILE A 357 -12.77 -3.42 -14.50
CA ILE A 357 -11.82 -3.83 -15.54
C ILE A 357 -11.89 -2.86 -16.74
N ASN A 358 -13.08 -2.48 -17.18
CA ASN A 358 -13.23 -1.50 -18.27
C ASN A 358 -12.62 -0.15 -17.91
N PHE A 359 -12.83 0.33 -16.67
CA PHE A 359 -12.18 1.54 -16.19
C PHE A 359 -10.66 1.40 -16.15
N LEU A 360 -10.13 0.27 -15.71
CA LEU A 360 -8.68 0.01 -15.75
C LEU A 360 -8.14 0.10 -17.18
N ILE A 361 -8.81 -0.52 -18.15
CA ILE A 361 -8.42 -0.47 -19.58
C ILE A 361 -8.43 0.97 -20.09
N ASP A 362 -9.40 1.78 -19.67
CA ASP A 362 -9.51 3.19 -20.04
C ASP A 362 -8.42 4.07 -19.42
N VAL A 363 -8.12 3.93 -18.12
CA VAL A 363 -7.04 4.70 -17.47
C VAL A 363 -5.65 4.29 -17.95
N LEU A 364 -5.48 3.04 -18.37
CA LEU A 364 -4.29 2.57 -19.09
C LEU A 364 -4.23 3.06 -20.55
N ASN A 365 -5.24 3.81 -21.01
CA ASN A 365 -5.35 4.39 -22.34
C ASN A 365 -5.25 3.34 -23.47
N ILE A 366 -5.79 2.14 -23.23
CA ILE A 366 -5.79 1.04 -24.20
C ILE A 366 -6.96 1.20 -25.16
N LYS A 367 -6.65 1.60 -26.40
CA LYS A 367 -7.65 1.92 -27.43
C LYS A 367 -7.59 0.96 -28.62
N THR A 368 -8.72 0.81 -29.30
CA THR A 368 -8.83 0.17 -30.62
C THR A 368 -8.04 0.95 -31.68
N GLY A 369 -7.80 0.34 -32.85
CA GLY A 369 -7.16 1.05 -33.98
C GLY A 369 -7.94 2.27 -34.48
N LYS A 370 -9.23 2.40 -34.12
CA LYS A 370 -10.10 3.54 -34.43
C LYS A 370 -10.14 4.59 -33.31
N GLY A 371 -9.40 4.39 -32.22
CA GLY A 371 -9.32 5.32 -31.09
C GLY A 371 -10.38 5.12 -30.00
N ASN A 372 -11.33 4.19 -30.16
CA ASN A 372 -12.33 3.88 -29.13
C ASN A 372 -11.72 3.05 -28.00
N THR A 373 -12.16 3.27 -26.76
CA THR A 373 -11.80 2.44 -25.60
C THR A 373 -12.23 1.00 -25.82
N ILE A 374 -11.37 0.05 -25.44
CA ILE A 374 -11.66 -1.38 -25.52
C ILE A 374 -12.47 -1.79 -24.28
N VAL A 375 -13.47 -2.64 -24.46
CA VAL A 375 -14.32 -3.15 -23.38
C VAL A 375 -14.01 -4.63 -23.17
N HIS A 376 -14.04 -5.11 -21.92
CA HIS A 376 -13.72 -6.49 -21.55
C HIS A 376 -14.46 -7.52 -22.41
N GLY A 377 -15.76 -7.31 -22.65
CA GLY A 377 -16.60 -8.23 -23.41
C GLY A 377 -16.34 -8.27 -24.92
N ASP A 378 -15.61 -7.28 -25.46
CA ASP A 378 -15.32 -7.18 -26.90
C ASP A 378 -14.06 -7.97 -27.29
N ILE A 379 -13.34 -8.53 -26.32
CA ILE A 379 -12.11 -9.29 -26.57
C ILE A 379 -12.46 -10.69 -27.10
N THR A 380 -12.16 -10.91 -28.37
CA THR A 380 -12.29 -12.20 -29.05
C THR A 380 -10.91 -12.82 -29.32
N ALA A 381 -10.87 -14.10 -29.71
CA ALA A 381 -9.64 -14.80 -30.09
C ALA A 381 -8.82 -14.04 -31.17
N ASP A 382 -9.49 -13.38 -32.12
CA ASP A 382 -8.83 -12.65 -33.20
C ASP A 382 -8.18 -11.35 -32.72
N THR A 383 -8.81 -10.68 -31.74
CA THR A 383 -8.35 -9.39 -31.21
C THR A 383 -7.38 -9.55 -30.04
N LEU A 384 -7.38 -10.72 -29.39
CA LEU A 384 -6.64 -10.99 -28.18
C LEU A 384 -5.13 -10.74 -28.30
N PRO A 385 -4.40 -11.17 -29.35
CA PRO A 385 -2.95 -10.93 -29.43
C PRO A 385 -2.57 -9.46 -29.36
N HIS A 386 -3.32 -8.61 -30.07
CA HIS A 386 -3.10 -7.18 -30.09
C HIS A 386 -3.50 -6.51 -28.78
N PHE A 387 -4.61 -6.95 -28.19
CA PHE A 387 -5.06 -6.45 -26.89
C PHE A 387 -4.06 -6.82 -25.80
N PHE A 388 -3.64 -8.09 -25.73
CA PHE A 388 -2.71 -8.60 -24.74
C PHE A 388 -1.36 -7.87 -24.84
N ALA A 389 -0.83 -7.67 -26.05
CA ALA A 389 0.38 -6.86 -26.24
C ALA A 389 0.22 -5.43 -25.72
N LYS A 390 -0.92 -4.77 -26.00
CA LYS A 390 -1.20 -3.42 -25.49
C LYS A 390 -1.33 -3.40 -23.97
N LEU A 391 -1.96 -4.41 -23.38
CA LEU A 391 -2.13 -4.52 -21.94
C LEU A 391 -0.77 -4.66 -21.25
N VAL A 392 0.08 -5.58 -21.74
CA VAL A 392 1.45 -5.76 -21.23
C VAL A 392 2.26 -4.47 -21.35
N TYR A 393 2.21 -3.83 -22.51
CA TYR A 393 2.90 -2.57 -22.74
C TYR A 393 2.39 -1.43 -21.83
N ALA A 394 1.07 -1.31 -21.67
CA ALA A 394 0.46 -0.24 -20.88
C ALA A 394 0.78 -0.37 -19.39
N PHE A 395 0.77 -1.59 -18.84
CA PHE A 395 1.21 -1.84 -17.47
C PHE A 395 2.67 -1.44 -17.30
N ARG A 396 3.58 -1.91 -18.15
CA ARG A 396 4.99 -1.49 -18.10
C ARG A 396 5.13 0.03 -18.14
N ASN A 397 4.45 0.68 -19.08
CA ASN A 397 4.55 2.13 -19.25
C ASN A 397 4.01 2.91 -18.04
N SER A 398 2.90 2.46 -17.44
CA SER A 398 2.34 3.08 -16.23
C SER A 398 3.31 3.03 -15.03
N MET A 399 4.29 2.12 -15.05
CA MET A 399 5.26 1.98 -13.98
C MET A 399 6.52 2.81 -14.19
N VAL A 400 6.94 3.02 -15.46
CA VAL A 400 8.25 3.63 -15.78
C VAL A 400 8.15 5.05 -16.36
N HIS A 401 7.02 5.43 -16.95
CA HIS A 401 6.83 6.78 -17.48
C HIS A 401 6.17 7.67 -16.44
N ASN A 402 6.71 8.88 -16.28
CA ASN A 402 6.14 9.89 -15.40
C ASN A 402 5.64 11.10 -16.19
N ARG A 403 4.49 10.97 -16.87
CA ARG A 403 3.85 12.06 -17.60
C ARG A 403 2.56 12.42 -16.89
N GLU A 404 2.38 13.67 -16.48
CA GLU A 404 1.25 14.12 -15.65
C GLU A 404 -0.15 13.71 -16.16
N THR A 405 -0.31 13.48 -17.47
CA THR A 405 -1.58 13.06 -18.09
C THR A 405 -1.81 11.55 -18.14
N GLU A 406 -0.83 10.74 -17.72
CA GLU A 406 -0.86 9.28 -17.78
C GLU A 406 -1.17 8.69 -16.40
N PHE A 407 -1.80 7.53 -16.37
CA PHE A 407 -2.00 6.76 -15.14
C PHE A 407 -0.65 6.19 -14.69
N HIS A 408 -0.28 6.42 -13.43
CA HIS A 408 0.95 5.92 -12.84
C HIS A 408 0.64 4.81 -11.86
N LEU A 409 1.22 3.64 -12.11
CA LEU A 409 1.07 2.50 -11.24
C LEU A 409 2.17 2.50 -10.18
N THR A 410 1.80 3.01 -9.01
CA THR A 410 2.52 2.88 -7.73
C THR A 410 1.79 1.86 -6.85
N HIS A 411 2.38 1.42 -5.74
CA HIS A 411 1.66 0.58 -4.77
C HIS A 411 0.39 1.23 -4.23
N GLN A 412 0.38 2.55 -4.08
CA GLN A 412 -0.80 3.28 -3.63
C GLN A 412 -1.96 3.14 -4.62
N THR A 413 -1.70 3.33 -5.92
CA THR A 413 -2.71 3.18 -6.98
C THR A 413 -3.01 1.73 -7.31
N LEU A 414 -2.08 0.80 -7.01
CA LEU A 414 -2.26 -0.63 -7.20
C LEU A 414 -3.27 -1.20 -6.20
N LEU A 415 -3.23 -0.73 -4.95
CA LEU A 415 -4.03 -1.22 -3.84
C LEU A 415 -5.30 -0.39 -3.60
N ASN A 416 -5.20 0.94 -3.74
CA ASN A 416 -6.18 1.89 -3.21
C ASN A 416 -6.61 2.94 -4.25
N HIS A 417 -6.76 2.58 -5.53
CA HIS A 417 -7.27 3.54 -6.51
C HIS A 417 -8.74 3.90 -6.21
N PRO A 418 -9.14 5.19 -6.24
CA PRO A 418 -10.49 5.61 -5.82
C PRO A 418 -11.64 5.06 -6.70
N VAL A 419 -11.34 4.62 -7.92
CA VAL A 419 -12.36 4.11 -8.87
C VAL A 419 -12.23 2.60 -9.14
N ILE A 420 -11.00 2.10 -9.25
CA ILE A 420 -10.74 0.71 -9.64
C ILE A 420 -10.29 -0.14 -8.45
N GLU A 421 -10.14 0.45 -7.25
CA GLU A 421 -9.69 -0.22 -6.03
C GLU A 421 -8.41 -1.04 -6.29
N ASN A 422 -8.41 -2.33 -5.95
CA ASN A 422 -7.31 -3.27 -6.17
C ASN A 422 -7.39 -4.02 -7.51
N THR A 423 -8.20 -3.56 -8.47
CA THR A 423 -8.38 -4.26 -9.76
C THR A 423 -7.08 -4.41 -10.54
N ALA A 424 -6.20 -3.40 -10.51
CA ALA A 424 -4.89 -3.47 -11.16
C ALA A 424 -4.02 -4.59 -10.56
N LEU A 425 -4.06 -4.77 -9.23
CA LEU A 425 -3.40 -5.88 -8.54
C LEU A 425 -3.93 -7.22 -9.02
N ILE A 426 -5.26 -7.38 -9.05
CA ILE A 426 -5.89 -8.64 -9.44
C ILE A 426 -5.53 -9.01 -10.88
N VAL A 427 -5.56 -8.04 -11.81
CA VAL A 427 -5.15 -8.28 -13.20
C VAL A 427 -3.65 -8.63 -13.31
N LEU A 428 -2.78 -8.00 -12.52
CA LEU A 428 -1.36 -8.36 -12.51
C LEU A 428 -1.11 -9.75 -11.93
N GLU A 429 -1.64 -10.03 -10.75
CA GLU A 429 -1.37 -11.23 -9.97
C GLU A 429 -2.09 -12.47 -10.50
N SER A 430 -3.36 -12.34 -10.89
CA SER A 430 -4.21 -13.47 -11.28
C SER A 430 -4.24 -13.73 -12.79
N PHE A 431 -3.79 -12.78 -13.61
CA PHE A 431 -3.82 -12.91 -15.07
C PHE A 431 -2.46 -12.69 -15.72
N LEU A 432 -1.89 -11.49 -15.64
CA LEU A 432 -0.68 -11.16 -16.40
C LEU A 432 0.53 -11.98 -15.97
N LEU A 433 0.92 -11.93 -14.69
CA LEU A 433 2.13 -12.62 -14.22
C LEU A 433 2.09 -14.12 -14.50
N PRO A 434 1.05 -14.89 -14.09
CA PRO A 434 1.01 -16.32 -14.35
C PRO A 434 1.12 -16.68 -15.83
N ILE A 435 0.45 -15.92 -16.71
CA ILE A 435 0.51 -16.15 -18.16
C ILE A 435 1.89 -15.83 -18.71
N LEU A 436 2.46 -14.69 -18.32
CA LEU A 436 3.74 -14.23 -18.84
C LEU A 436 4.89 -15.15 -18.38
N GLU A 437 4.87 -15.59 -17.13
CA GLU A 437 5.79 -16.61 -16.61
C GLU A 437 5.71 -17.89 -17.45
N GLU A 438 4.51 -18.43 -17.63
CA GLU A 438 4.29 -19.68 -18.36
C GLU A 438 4.76 -19.57 -19.82
N VAL A 439 4.48 -18.45 -20.48
CA VAL A 439 4.94 -18.15 -21.84
C VAL A 439 6.48 -18.09 -21.89
N VAL A 440 7.12 -17.39 -20.96
CA VAL A 440 8.59 -17.29 -20.91
C VAL A 440 9.22 -18.67 -20.78
N PHE A 441 8.74 -19.48 -19.83
CA PHE A 441 9.26 -20.83 -19.65
C PHE A 441 8.97 -21.73 -20.85
N TYR A 442 7.80 -21.64 -21.47
CA TYR A 442 7.51 -22.38 -22.70
C TYR A 442 8.52 -22.03 -23.79
N LEU A 443 8.75 -20.74 -24.04
CA LEU A 443 9.62 -20.27 -25.11
C LEU A 443 11.08 -20.68 -24.90
N ILE A 444 11.53 -20.83 -23.65
CA ILE A 444 12.89 -21.25 -23.31
C ILE A 444 13.04 -22.78 -23.30
N ILE A 445 12.01 -23.54 -22.90
CA ILE A 445 12.09 -25.00 -22.72
C ILE A 445 11.79 -25.74 -24.04
N ASN A 446 10.79 -25.26 -24.79
CA ASN A 446 10.33 -25.88 -26.02
C ASN A 446 10.95 -25.17 -27.23
N GLU A 447 11.57 -25.95 -28.11
CA GLU A 447 12.13 -25.43 -29.35
C GLU A 447 11.03 -24.83 -30.20
N ASN A 448 11.26 -23.61 -30.70
CA ASN A 448 10.27 -22.86 -31.45
C ASN A 448 10.94 -21.92 -32.46
N THR A 449 10.20 -21.57 -33.50
CA THR A 449 10.67 -20.68 -34.57
C THR A 449 10.72 -19.21 -34.17
N ILE A 450 10.35 -18.87 -32.95
CA ILE A 450 10.24 -17.48 -32.47
C ILE A 450 11.56 -17.04 -31.84
N VAL A 451 12.11 -17.82 -30.91
CA VAL A 451 13.27 -17.42 -30.10
C VAL A 451 14.42 -18.43 -30.11
N TRP A 452 14.31 -19.59 -30.77
CA TRP A 452 15.44 -20.53 -30.88
C TRP A 452 16.20 -20.35 -32.18
N TYR A 453 17.50 -20.14 -32.08
CA TYR A 453 18.42 -20.31 -33.19
C TYR A 453 18.60 -21.80 -33.51
N ASP A 454 18.54 -22.16 -34.78
CA ASP A 454 18.84 -23.52 -35.23
C ASP A 454 20.37 -23.72 -35.36
N ASN A 455 21.10 -22.68 -35.76
CA ASN A 455 22.56 -22.70 -35.89
C ASN A 455 23.28 -21.86 -34.82
N SER A 456 24.51 -22.26 -34.47
CA SER A 456 25.36 -21.56 -33.49
C SER A 456 26.13 -20.36 -34.05
N ILE A 457 26.13 -20.15 -35.38
CA ILE A 457 26.91 -19.12 -36.08
C ILE A 457 26.08 -18.48 -37.18
N LEU A 458 26.06 -17.14 -37.22
CA LEU A 458 25.56 -16.35 -38.36
C LEU A 458 26.71 -16.06 -39.33
N LYS A 459 26.66 -16.58 -40.56
CA LYS A 459 27.70 -16.34 -41.58
C LYS A 459 27.42 -15.06 -42.37
N LEU A 460 28.32 -14.08 -42.27
CA LEU A 460 28.19 -12.77 -42.97
C LEU A 460 28.92 -12.72 -44.32
N TRP A 461 29.92 -13.58 -44.52
CA TRP A 461 30.65 -13.76 -45.78
C TRP A 461 31.43 -15.08 -45.72
N GLU A 462 31.70 -15.68 -46.87
CA GLU A 462 32.67 -16.76 -47.02
C GLU A 462 33.90 -16.22 -47.77
N LYS A 463 35.10 -16.59 -47.32
CA LYS A 463 36.34 -16.27 -48.00
C LYS A 463 36.62 -17.43 -48.96
N ASP A 464 36.62 -17.14 -50.27
CA ASP A 464 37.04 -18.09 -51.31
C ASP A 464 38.46 -18.63 -51.05
#